data_AF-A0A1G1GKT6-F1
#
_entry.id   AF-A0A1G1GKT6-F1
#
_cell.length_a   1.000
_cell.length_b   1.000
_cell.length_c   1.000
_cell.angle_alpha   90.00
_cell.angle_beta   90.00
_cell.angle_gamma   90.00
#
_symmetry.space_group_name_H-M   'P 1'
#
loop_
_entity.id
_entity.type
_entity.pdbx_description
1 polymer ?
#
loop_
_entity_poly.entity_id
_entity_poly.type
_entity_poly.pdbx_seq_one_letter_code
_entity_poly.pdbx_strand_id
1 'polypeptide(L)' 'MDKFTIGKLARLAGVNIQTVRYYERSGVLHPVLKTGGGYRLYREGELKWKISPPKVGRNKEEGIR' A
#
# COMPACT_ATOMS: atom_id res chain seq x y z
N MET A 1 -1.97 -6.51 -17.26
CA MET A 1 -1.85 -6.42 -15.78
C MET A 1 -1.49 -5.01 -15.39
N ASP A 2 -2.41 -4.33 -14.71
CA ASP A 2 -2.19 -2.98 -14.20
C ASP A 2 -1.16 -2.95 -13.07
N LYS A 3 -0.32 -1.92 -13.09
CA LYS A 3 0.72 -1.65 -12.11
C LYS A 3 0.32 -0.42 -11.32
N PHE A 4 0.32 -0.54 -10.00
CA PHE A 4 -0.12 0.50 -9.08
C PHE A 4 1.08 1.04 -8.31
N THR A 5 1.14 2.36 -8.17
CA THR A 5 2.03 2.98 -7.19
C THR A 5 1.53 2.68 -5.78
N ILE A 6 2.40 2.84 -4.78
CA ILE A 6 2.05 2.61 -3.38
C ILE A 6 0.82 3.42 -2.92
N GLY A 7 0.66 4.65 -3.42
CA GLY A 7 -0.48 5.52 -3.10
C GLY A 7 -1.77 5.03 -3.74
N LYS A 8 -1.72 4.58 -5.01
CA LYS A 8 -2.89 4.01 -5.68
C LYS A 8 -3.29 2.68 -5.03
N LEU A 9 -2.31 1.88 -4.63
CA LEU A 9 -2.50 0.63 -3.89
C LEU A 9 -3.17 0.87 -2.53
N ALA A 10 -2.67 1.84 -1.77
CA ALA A 10 -3.24 2.22 -0.47
C ALA A 10 -4.70 2.66 -0.59
N ARG A 11 -5.02 3.47 -1.61
CA ARG A 11 -6.39 3.92 -1.88
C ARG A 11 -7.33 2.78 -2.25
N LEU A 12 -6.89 1.85 -3.10
CA LEU A 12 -7.67 0.67 -3.48
C LEU A 12 -7.91 -0.27 -2.30
N ALA A 13 -6.90 -0.44 -1.44
CA ALA A 13 -6.98 -1.27 -0.25
C ALA A 13 -7.68 -0.58 0.95
N GLY A 14 -8.01 0.71 0.85
CA GLY A 14 -8.63 1.47 1.93
C GLY A 14 -7.73 1.67 3.16
N VAL A 15 -6.41 1.65 2.99
CA VAL A 15 -5.41 1.79 4.06
C VAL A 15 -4.53 3.02 3.84
N ASN A 16 -3.77 3.41 4.85
CA ASN A 16 -2.74 4.44 4.70
C ASN A 16 -1.52 3.88 3.93
N ILE A 17 -0.79 4.74 3.22
CA ILE A 17 0.49 4.42 2.58
C ILE A 17 1.49 3.83 3.59
N GLN A 18 1.48 4.33 4.83
CA GLN A 18 2.30 3.81 5.93
C GLN A 18 2.07 2.31 6.17
N THR A 19 0.80 1.88 6.15
CA THR A 19 0.39 0.47 6.28
C THR A 19 0.92 -0.37 5.13
N VAL A 20 0.83 0.15 3.90
CA VAL A 20 1.40 -0.53 2.72
C VAL A 20 2.93 -0.67 2.83
N ARG A 21 3.63 0.38 3.28
CA ARG A 21 5.08 0.33 3.51
C ARG A 21 5.46 -0.62 4.64
N TYR A 22 4.63 -0.72 5.68
CA TYR A 22 4.82 -1.70 6.75
C TYR A 22 4.80 -3.12 6.17
N TYR A 23 3.79 -3.44 5.35
CA TYR A 23 3.70 -4.74 4.69
C TYR A 23 4.83 -5.02 3.70
N GLU A 24 5.31 -3.98 3.01
CA GLU A 24 6.49 -4.10 2.15
C GLU A 24 7.74 -4.47 2.98
N ARG A 25 7.97 -3.77 4.10
CA ARG A 25 9.11 -4.05 4.99
C ARG A 25 9.00 -5.37 5.72
N SER A 26 7.79 -5.81 6.03
CA SER A 26 7.54 -7.10 6.69
C SER A 26 7.54 -8.29 5.73
N GLY A 27 7.80 -8.08 4.42
CA GLY A 27 7.80 -9.14 3.41
C GLY A 27 6.42 -9.71 3.07
N VAL A 28 5.35 -9.04 3.49
CA VAL A 28 3.96 -9.43 3.17
C VAL A 28 3.58 -8.94 1.78
N LEU A 29 4.15 -7.83 1.33
CA LEU A 29 3.90 -7.23 0.03
C LEU A 29 5.21 -7.09 -0.76
N HIS A 30 5.27 -7.66 -1.96
CA HIS A 30 6.46 -7.54 -2.80
C HIS A 30 6.20 -6.62 -4.01
N PRO A 31 7.11 -5.67 -4.29
CA PRO A 31 7.01 -4.86 -5.50
C PRO A 31 7.30 -5.74 -6.72
N VAL A 32 6.40 -5.68 -7.69
CA VAL A 32 6.49 -6.43 -8.95
C VAL A 32 7.55 -5.83 -9.86
N LEU A 33 7.82 -4.54 -9.72
CA LEU A 33 8.90 -3.87 -10.42
C LEU A 33 9.49 -2.78 -9.54
N LYS A 34 10.81 -2.76 -9.48
CA LYS A 34 11.58 -1.57 -9.11
C LYS A 34 12.07 -0.95 -10.41
N THR A 35 11.57 0.23 -10.77
CA THR A 35 12.08 0.93 -11.95
C THR A 35 13.48 1.48 -11.65
N GLY A 36 14.32 1.68 -12.68
CA GLY A 36 15.65 2.28 -12.51
C GLY A 36 15.64 3.67 -11.88
N GLY A 37 14.49 4.36 -11.92
CA GLY A 37 14.26 5.65 -11.24
C GLY A 37 13.79 5.54 -9.78
N GLY A 38 13.80 4.35 -9.17
CA GLY A 38 13.45 4.16 -7.76
C GLY A 38 11.96 4.02 -7.46
N TYR A 39 11.08 3.99 -8.48
CA TYR A 39 9.65 3.78 -8.26
C TYR A 39 9.33 2.30 -8.04
N ARG A 40 8.45 2.05 -7.07
CA ARG A 40 7.95 0.71 -6.75
C ARG A 40 6.55 0.55 -7.31
N LEU A 41 6.39 -0.45 -8.16
CA LEU A 41 5.13 -0.81 -8.78
C LEU A 41 4.63 -2.13 -8.22
N TYR A 42 3.37 -2.15 -7.83
CA TYR A 42 2.68 -3.30 -7.24
C TYR A 42 1.60 -3.78 -8.21
N ARG A 43 1.35 -5.09 -8.26
CA ARG A 43 0.15 -5.61 -8.94
C ARG A 43 -1.00 -5.66 -7.95
N GLU A 44 -2.21 -5.48 -8.44
CA GLU A 44 -3.42 -5.69 -7.65
C GLU A 44 -3.47 -7.11 -7.07
N GLY A 45 -3.01 -8.12 -7.81
CA GLY A 45 -2.94 -9.51 -7.32
C GLY A 45 -1.91 -9.77 -6.22
N GLU A 46 -0.95 -8.85 -5.97
CA GLU A 46 -0.07 -8.92 -4.79
C GLU A 46 -0.79 -8.48 -3.51
N LEU A 47 -1.87 -7.70 -3.63
CA LEU A 47 -2.89 -7.57 -2.59
C LEU A 47 -3.79 -8.81 -2.61
N LYS A 48 -3.20 -10.01 -2.56
CA LYS A 48 -4.00 -11.22 -2.36
C LYS A 48 -4.50 -11.15 -0.92
N TRP A 49 -5.80 -10.90 -0.77
CA TRP A 49 -6.54 -10.58 0.46
C TRP A 49 -6.33 -11.58 1.61
N LYS A 50 -5.15 -11.57 2.25
CA LYS A 50 -4.96 -12.00 3.65
C LYS A 50 -4.72 -10.82 4.58
N ILE A 51 -4.56 -9.63 4.01
CA ILE A 51 -4.39 -8.40 4.73
C ILE A 51 -5.78 -7.84 5.02
N SER A 52 -6.52 -8.50 5.91
CA SER A 52 -7.51 -7.78 6.68
C SER A 52 -6.70 -6.71 7.41
N PRO A 53 -6.81 -5.40 7.08
CA PRO A 53 -6.17 -4.42 7.91
C PRO A 53 -6.70 -4.66 9.32
N PRO A 54 -5.85 -4.71 10.36
CA PRO A 54 -6.37 -4.51 11.71
C PRO A 54 -7.20 -3.23 11.60
N LYS A 55 -8.39 -3.20 12.20
CA LYS A 55 -9.29 -2.03 12.21
C LYS A 55 -8.57 -0.87 12.93
N VAL A 56 -7.52 -0.34 12.33
CA VAL A 56 -6.77 0.83 12.75
C VAL A 56 -7.67 1.97 12.32
N GLY A 57 -8.25 2.59 13.34
CA GLY A 57 -9.29 3.59 13.22
C GLY A 57 -8.91 4.63 12.17
N ARG A 58 -9.92 5.03 11.39
CA ARG A 58 -9.94 6.34 10.75
C ARG A 58 -9.86 7.40 11.86
N ASN A 59 -8.67 7.74 12.34
CA ASN A 59 -8.46 9.04 12.96
C ASN A 59 -8.24 10.02 11.80
N LYS A 60 -9.34 10.64 11.40
CA LYS A 60 -9.39 11.75 10.45
C LYS A 60 -9.53 13.05 11.25
N GLU A 61 -8.63 13.27 12.20
CA GLU A 61 -8.41 14.51 12.94
C GLU A 61 -6.90 14.42 13.21
N GLU A 62 -6.02 15.20 12.57
CA GLU A 62 -5.78 16.64 12.67
C GLU A 62 -5.23 17.11 11.29
N GLY A 63 -5.70 18.19 10.66
CA GLY A 63 -5.55 19.56 11.13
C GLY A 63 -4.44 20.27 10.34
N ILE A 64 -4.76 20.83 9.17
CA ILE A 64 -4.08 22.02 8.66
C ILE A 64 -5.20 22.99 8.30
N ARG A 65 -5.35 24.00 9.16
CA ARG A 65 -5.94 25.34 8.98
C ARG A 65 -6.92 25.53 7.82
#